data_AF-A0A174W124-F1
#
_entry.id   AF-A0A174W124-F1
#
_cell.length_a   1.000
_cell.length_b   1.000
_cell.length_c   1.000
_cell.angle_alpha   90.00
_cell.angle_beta   90.00
_cell.angle_gamma   90.00
#
_symmetry.space_group_name_H-M   'P 1'
#
loop_
_entity.id
_entity.type
_entity.pdbx_description
1 polymer ?
#
loop_
_entity_poly.entity_id
_entity_poly.type
_entity_poly.pdbx_seq_one_letter_code
_entity_poly.pdbx_strand_id
1 'polypeptide(L)'
;MKLNVKYMIAAFALLGLVGCDKNFEEFETSGGGSPAAVELSTVVSEALPGQIKLTWKAPEGDYAYMQIRYYDPLQKKNICKIASKGTTEMLIENTRARFGDYTFYLQTFNAAHEAGAVQELKARSGAMPASYTEKSRTQVSLIVDQLSCNYPDASEGYFDRLIDGKTADPSFFHTNWHSPQVDLPHYIQIDLKEEHENFAFEYYTRDTGNTDGFPTSAELQISTDGEHWETVSTLSGLPTTRQTKYASDFVMPGKKFKYFRFNVLTSSLNKKYFHIGEIAFFDADIEKYDPETVPLD
;
A
#
# COMPACT_ATOMS: atom_id res chain seq x y z
N MET A 1 -43.55 -10.58 3.84
CA MET A 1 -44.73 -10.11 4.62
C MET A 1 -44.29 -8.88 5.40
N LYS A 2 -44.84 -7.70 5.07
CA LYS A 2 -44.48 -6.42 5.69
C LYS A 2 -45.11 -6.35 7.09
N LEU A 3 -44.37 -5.86 8.10
CA LEU A 3 -44.96 -5.48 9.38
C LEU A 3 -44.83 -3.96 9.58
N ASN A 4 -45.99 -3.30 9.62
CA ASN A 4 -46.22 -1.91 10.00
C ASN A 4 -47.05 -1.92 11.29
N VAL A 5 -46.59 -1.29 12.39
CA VAL A 5 -47.41 -0.81 13.52
C VAL A 5 -46.58 0.29 14.21
N LYS A 6 -46.83 1.61 14.10
CA LYS A 6 -47.90 2.50 14.62
C LYS A 6 -48.07 2.55 16.16
N TYR A 7 -47.50 3.62 16.74
CA TYR A 7 -47.92 4.47 17.87
C TYR A 7 -48.33 3.86 19.24
N MET A 8 -47.72 4.39 20.31
CA MET A 8 -48.46 4.80 21.52
C MET A 8 -47.86 6.06 22.14
N ILE A 9 -48.76 7.01 22.40
CA ILE A 9 -48.60 8.26 23.13
C ILE A 9 -48.81 7.95 24.62
N ALA A 10 -47.98 8.50 25.49
CA ALA A 10 -48.33 8.69 26.90
C ALA A 10 -48.02 10.14 27.28
N ALA A 11 -49.10 10.89 27.50
CA ALA A 11 -49.08 12.24 28.02
C ALA A 11 -48.88 12.21 29.54
N PHE A 12 -48.05 13.11 30.06
CA PHE A 12 -48.18 13.59 31.43
C PHE A 12 -48.09 15.11 31.41
N ALA A 13 -49.26 15.73 31.58
CA ALA A 13 -49.37 17.13 31.93
C ALA A 13 -49.22 17.25 33.45
N LEU A 14 -48.26 18.05 33.91
CA LEU A 14 -48.33 18.68 35.22
C LEU A 14 -48.11 20.17 35.03
N LEU A 15 -49.19 20.92 35.19
CA LEU A 15 -49.20 22.37 35.35
C LEU A 15 -48.83 22.71 36.80
N GLY A 16 -47.80 23.52 36.97
CA GLY A 16 -47.53 24.26 38.19
C GLY A 16 -47.04 25.66 37.79
N LEU A 17 -47.91 26.65 37.92
CA LEU A 17 -47.57 28.06 37.78
C LEU A 17 -47.04 28.61 39.11
N VAL A 18 -46.31 29.71 38.97
CA VAL A 18 -45.93 30.75 39.94
C VAL A 18 -44.53 30.61 40.55
N GLY A 19 -43.70 31.57 40.16
CA GLY A 19 -42.43 31.89 40.83
C GLY A 19 -41.58 32.80 39.96
N CYS A 20 -42.00 34.06 39.78
CA CYS A 20 -41.09 35.10 39.31
C CYS A 20 -39.95 35.23 40.32
N ASP A 21 -38.79 34.65 40.01
CA ASP A 21 -37.53 35.14 40.55
C ASP A 21 -36.68 35.64 39.39
N LYS A 22 -36.49 36.96 39.37
CA LYS A 22 -35.77 37.69 38.32
C LYS A 22 -34.29 37.60 38.63
N ASN A 23 -33.67 36.44 38.46
CA ASN A 23 -32.21 36.27 38.52
C ASN A 23 -31.77 35.02 37.75
N PHE A 24 -32.21 34.87 36.49
CA PHE A 24 -31.36 34.21 35.52
C PHE A 24 -30.62 35.32 34.81
N GLU A 25 -29.33 35.47 35.10
CA GLU A 25 -28.44 36.10 34.15
C GLU A 25 -28.67 35.35 32.84
N GLU A 26 -29.18 36.05 31.82
CA GLU A 26 -28.83 35.69 30.46
C GLU A 26 -27.32 35.55 30.49
N PHE A 27 -26.80 34.33 30.31
CA PHE A 27 -25.44 34.19 29.85
C PHE A 27 -25.44 34.95 28.53
N GLU A 28 -25.03 36.22 28.57
CA GLU A 28 -24.75 36.96 27.37
C GLU A 28 -23.76 36.08 26.63
N THR A 29 -24.19 35.52 25.51
CA THR A 29 -23.25 35.03 24.50
C THR A 29 -22.52 36.27 24.01
N SER A 30 -21.50 36.66 24.77
CA SER A 30 -20.51 37.66 24.46
C SER A 30 -19.76 37.16 23.23
N GLY A 31 -20.40 37.35 22.09
CA GLY A 31 -19.97 36.74 20.84
C GLY A 31 -20.63 37.34 19.60
N GLY A 32 -21.36 38.46 19.73
CA GLY A 32 -22.00 39.16 18.61
C GLY A 32 -21.07 40.09 17.81
N GLY A 33 -19.75 39.98 17.99
CA GLY A 33 -18.78 40.67 17.15
C GLY A 33 -18.61 39.97 15.81
N SER A 34 -18.31 40.73 14.74
CA SER A 34 -17.94 40.14 13.46
C SER A 34 -16.70 39.25 13.64
N PRO A 35 -16.76 37.96 13.21
CA PRO A 35 -15.64 37.04 13.39
C PRO A 35 -14.38 37.55 12.67
N ALA A 36 -13.23 37.40 13.31
CA ALA A 36 -11.95 37.73 12.70
C ALA A 36 -11.69 36.86 11.46
N ALA A 37 -11.34 37.47 10.34
CA ALA A 37 -11.06 36.76 9.11
C ALA A 37 -9.68 36.09 9.15
N VAL A 38 -9.52 34.99 8.40
CA VAL A 38 -8.21 34.44 8.10
C VAL A 38 -7.48 35.36 7.11
N GLU A 39 -6.21 35.61 7.36
CA GLU A 39 -5.37 36.39 6.44
C GLU A 39 -4.91 35.49 5.30
N LEU A 40 -5.43 35.73 4.09
CA LEU A 40 -5.18 34.85 2.92
C LEU A 40 -3.68 34.71 2.60
N SER A 41 -2.89 35.77 2.82
CA SER A 41 -1.43 35.75 2.62
C SER A 41 -0.68 34.77 3.54
N THR A 42 -1.31 34.34 4.64
CA THR A 42 -0.77 33.35 5.57
C THR A 42 -1.19 31.93 5.24
N VAL A 43 -2.15 31.76 4.31
CA VAL A 43 -2.65 30.45 3.92
C VAL A 43 -1.72 29.84 2.89
N VAL A 44 -1.06 28.75 3.25
CA VAL A 44 -0.16 28.00 2.38
C VAL A 44 -0.83 26.71 1.97
N SER A 45 -0.74 26.38 0.69
CA SER A 45 -1.17 25.09 0.14
C SER A 45 0.04 24.28 -0.31
N GLU A 46 0.03 22.99 0.02
CA GLU A 46 1.02 22.00 -0.39
C GLU A 46 0.32 20.86 -1.14
N ALA A 47 0.87 20.52 -2.31
CA ALA A 47 0.38 19.45 -3.16
C ALA A 47 1.03 18.12 -2.75
N LEU A 48 0.25 17.24 -2.13
CA LEU A 48 0.69 15.91 -1.69
C LEU A 48 0.06 14.82 -2.58
N PRO A 49 0.63 13.60 -2.68
CA PRO A 49 0.07 12.54 -3.52
C PRO A 49 -1.39 12.24 -3.19
N GLY A 50 -2.31 12.59 -4.09
CA GLY A 50 -3.76 12.45 -3.90
C GLY A 50 -4.36 13.30 -2.79
N GLN A 51 -3.67 14.38 -2.40
CA GLN A 51 -4.01 15.20 -1.24
C GLN A 51 -3.67 16.68 -1.46
N ILE A 52 -4.37 17.57 -0.76
CA ILE A 52 -4.03 18.98 -0.63
C ILE A 52 -3.91 19.30 0.87
N LYS A 53 -2.73 19.70 1.31
CA LYS A 53 -2.53 20.20 2.67
C LYS A 53 -2.66 21.71 2.69
N LEU A 54 -3.60 22.22 3.50
CA LEU A 54 -3.76 23.64 3.78
C LEU A 54 -3.21 23.93 5.16
N THR A 55 -2.44 25.00 5.30
CA THR A 55 -1.94 25.52 6.59
C THR A 55 -2.17 27.02 6.64
N TRP A 56 -2.46 27.58 7.82
CA TRP A 56 -2.73 29.00 7.98
C TRP A 56 -2.26 29.50 9.35
N LYS A 57 -2.05 30.81 9.49
CA LYS A 57 -1.92 31.44 10.81
C LYS A 57 -3.31 31.66 11.39
N ALA A 58 -3.52 31.33 12.67
CA ALA A 58 -4.79 31.62 13.34
C ALA A 58 -5.08 33.13 13.31
N PRO A 59 -6.33 33.56 13.00
CA PRO A 59 -6.75 34.95 13.14
C PRO A 59 -6.46 35.48 14.55
N GLU A 60 -5.95 36.71 14.64
CA GLU A 60 -5.59 37.32 15.94
C GLU A 60 -6.83 37.78 16.74
N GLY A 61 -7.94 38.06 16.05
CA GLY A 61 -9.21 38.45 16.68
C GLY A 61 -10.11 37.27 17.05
N ASP A 62 -11.30 37.57 17.57
CA ASP A 62 -12.21 36.52 18.05
C ASP A 62 -13.01 35.83 16.94
N TYR A 63 -13.15 34.51 17.08
CA TYR A 63 -13.97 33.63 16.27
C TYR A 63 -14.11 32.29 17.02
N ALA A 64 -15.15 31.52 16.72
CA ALA A 64 -15.41 30.23 17.34
C ALA A 64 -14.87 29.06 16.50
N TYR A 65 -15.09 29.08 15.19
CA TYR A 65 -14.63 28.05 14.26
C TYR A 65 -14.47 28.60 12.84
N MET A 66 -13.82 27.83 11.98
CA MET A 66 -13.68 28.13 10.56
C MET A 66 -14.32 27.01 9.72
N GLN A 67 -15.07 27.39 8.69
CA GLN A 67 -15.47 26.49 7.62
C GLN A 67 -14.52 26.62 6.43
N ILE A 68 -14.11 25.48 5.89
CA ILE A 68 -13.39 25.37 4.63
C ILE A 68 -14.31 24.64 3.66
N ARG A 69 -14.78 25.36 2.63
CA ARG A 69 -15.72 24.81 1.64
C ARG A 69 -15.04 24.69 0.28
N TYR A 70 -15.34 23.63 -0.46
CA TYR A 70 -14.85 23.44 -1.83
C TYR A 70 -15.80 22.50 -2.59
N TYR A 71 -15.72 22.54 -3.92
CA TYR A 71 -16.36 21.53 -4.75
C TYR A 71 -15.40 20.36 -4.98
N ASP A 72 -15.83 19.14 -4.67
CA ASP A 72 -15.11 17.92 -5.00
C ASP A 72 -15.58 17.40 -6.37
N PRO A 73 -14.75 17.51 -7.42
CA PRO A 73 -15.07 17.03 -8.76
C PRO A 73 -15.11 15.50 -8.87
N LEU A 74 -14.46 14.76 -7.96
CA LEU A 74 -14.52 13.31 -7.93
C LEU A 74 -15.88 12.83 -7.39
N GLN A 75 -16.33 13.41 -6.28
CA GLN A 75 -17.61 13.06 -5.65
C GLN A 75 -18.81 13.81 -6.27
N LYS A 76 -18.55 14.81 -7.11
CA LYS A 76 -19.53 15.74 -7.68
C LYS A 76 -20.35 16.47 -6.61
N LYS A 77 -19.72 16.88 -5.50
CA LYS A 77 -20.41 17.44 -4.32
C LYS A 77 -19.65 18.64 -3.73
N ASN A 78 -20.41 19.58 -3.17
CA ASN A 78 -19.85 20.61 -2.30
C ASN A 78 -19.54 20.01 -0.93
N ILE A 79 -18.29 20.15 -0.49
CA ILE A 79 -17.80 19.68 0.79
C ILE A 79 -17.61 20.87 1.72
N CYS A 80 -17.94 20.69 3.00
CA CYS A 80 -17.64 21.62 4.07
C CYS A 80 -16.87 20.88 5.17
N LYS A 81 -15.68 21.37 5.49
CA LYS A 81 -14.87 20.92 6.62
C LYS A 81 -14.87 22.00 7.69
N ILE A 82 -14.86 21.60 8.96
CA ILE A 82 -14.84 22.52 10.10
C ILE A 82 -13.48 22.39 10.79
N ALA A 83 -12.82 23.53 11.00
CA ALA A 83 -11.62 23.65 11.81
C ALA A 83 -11.97 24.40 13.10
N SER A 84 -11.54 23.86 14.24
CA SER A 84 -11.69 24.54 15.53
C SER A 84 -10.78 25.77 15.63
N LYS A 85 -11.02 26.67 16.59
CA LYS A 85 -10.15 27.83 16.82
C LYS A 85 -8.66 27.48 16.99
N GLY A 86 -8.35 26.33 17.60
CA GLY A 86 -6.96 25.87 17.80
C GLY A 86 -6.34 25.13 16.61
N THR A 87 -7.10 24.88 15.55
CA THR A 87 -6.63 24.15 14.37
C THR A 87 -6.06 25.12 13.33
N THR A 88 -4.83 24.86 12.88
CA THR A 88 -4.11 25.69 11.88
C THR A 88 -3.71 24.93 10.61
N GLU A 89 -4.15 23.68 10.49
CA GLU A 89 -3.94 22.88 9.29
C GLU A 89 -5.15 21.99 8.96
N MET A 90 -5.29 21.65 7.68
CA MET A 90 -6.32 20.73 7.18
C MET A 90 -5.75 19.92 6.02
N LEU A 91 -5.87 18.60 6.12
CA LEU A 91 -5.58 17.70 5.01
C LEU A 91 -6.87 17.40 4.25
N ILE A 92 -6.89 17.73 2.96
CA ILE A 92 -7.97 17.40 2.04
C ILE A 92 -7.54 16.14 1.30
N GLU A 93 -8.07 15.01 1.73
CA GLU A 93 -7.72 13.71 1.20
C GLU A 93 -8.53 13.35 -0.05
N ASN A 94 -8.01 12.37 -0.79
CA ASN A 94 -8.66 11.78 -1.95
C ASN A 94 -8.95 12.78 -3.09
N THR A 95 -8.09 13.80 -3.24
CA THR A 95 -8.10 14.72 -4.38
C THR A 95 -7.29 14.16 -5.55
N ARG A 96 -7.37 14.76 -6.75
CA ARG A 96 -6.62 14.34 -7.94
C ARG A 96 -6.03 15.52 -8.68
N ALA A 97 -4.84 15.36 -9.24
CA ALA A 97 -4.19 16.41 -10.02
C ALA A 97 -4.92 16.69 -11.35
N ARG A 98 -5.55 15.68 -11.95
CA ARG A 98 -6.29 15.75 -13.22
C ARG A 98 -7.42 16.78 -13.26
N PHE A 99 -7.90 17.21 -12.09
CA PHE A 99 -8.98 18.18 -11.99
C PHE A 99 -8.49 19.64 -12.00
N GLY A 100 -7.18 19.87 -12.01
CA GLY A 100 -6.60 21.21 -12.01
C GLY A 100 -6.75 21.92 -10.67
N ASP A 101 -7.17 23.18 -10.71
CA ASP A 101 -7.32 23.99 -9.50
C ASP A 101 -8.59 23.63 -8.74
N TYR A 102 -8.44 23.32 -7.46
CA TYR A 102 -9.52 23.31 -6.49
C TYR A 102 -9.66 24.72 -5.92
N THR A 103 -10.90 25.24 -5.89
CA THR A 103 -11.20 26.52 -5.23
C THR A 103 -11.75 26.26 -3.82
N PHE A 104 -11.03 26.74 -2.82
CA PHE A 104 -11.39 26.69 -1.41
C PHE A 104 -11.91 28.05 -0.94
N TYR A 105 -12.95 28.02 -0.12
CA TYR A 105 -13.55 29.18 0.54
C TYR A 105 -13.41 29.02 2.04
N LEU A 106 -12.56 29.83 2.65
CA LEU A 106 -12.31 29.85 4.08
C LEU A 106 -13.16 30.96 4.71
N GLN A 107 -13.98 30.61 5.71
CA GLN A 107 -14.87 31.57 6.37
C GLN A 107 -14.95 31.26 7.87
N THR A 108 -14.64 32.24 8.71
CA THR A 108 -14.77 32.13 10.17
C THR A 108 -16.18 32.49 10.63
N PHE A 109 -16.56 31.93 11.78
CA PHE A 109 -17.87 32.10 12.40
C PHE A 109 -17.71 32.37 13.89
N ASN A 110 -18.60 33.17 14.49
CA ASN A 110 -18.62 33.42 15.93
C ASN A 110 -19.49 32.38 16.66
N ALA A 111 -19.62 32.52 17.97
CA ALA A 111 -20.40 31.61 18.81
C ALA A 111 -21.91 31.62 18.49
N ALA A 112 -22.41 32.70 17.87
CA ALA A 112 -23.80 32.83 17.42
C ALA A 112 -24.02 32.30 15.98
N HIS A 113 -23.01 31.66 15.38
CA HIS A 113 -23.02 31.17 13.99
C HIS A 113 -23.14 32.26 12.93
N GLU A 114 -22.83 33.50 13.26
CA GLU A 114 -22.78 34.59 12.30
C GLU A 114 -21.45 34.52 11.54
N ALA A 115 -21.52 34.75 10.23
CA ALA A 115 -20.42 34.51 9.31
C ALA A 115 -19.54 35.76 9.11
N GLY A 116 -18.22 35.56 9.09
CA GLY A 116 -17.25 36.59 8.73
C GLY A 116 -17.02 36.71 7.22
N ALA A 117 -15.95 37.40 6.85
CA ALA A 117 -15.54 37.52 5.45
C ALA A 117 -15.09 36.17 4.86
N VAL A 118 -15.36 35.96 3.56
CA VAL A 118 -14.91 34.78 2.82
C VAL A 118 -13.57 35.07 2.16
N GLN A 119 -12.62 34.16 2.33
CA GLN A 119 -11.35 34.16 1.61
C GLN A 119 -11.33 33.03 0.58
N GLU A 120 -10.98 33.35 -0.67
CA GLU A 120 -10.86 32.39 -1.76
C GLU A 120 -9.39 32.00 -1.97
N LEU A 121 -9.11 30.70 -2.00
CA LEU A 121 -7.80 30.14 -2.29
C LEU A 121 -7.91 29.11 -3.40
N LYS A 122 -7.06 29.23 -4.43
CA LYS A 122 -6.85 28.16 -5.40
C LYS A 122 -5.66 27.30 -4.98
N ALA A 123 -5.84 25.99 -4.99
CA ALA A 123 -4.78 25.03 -4.68
C ALA A 123 -4.87 23.82 -5.62
N ARG A 124 -3.77 23.08 -5.75
CA ARG A 124 -3.67 21.88 -6.59
C ARG A 124 -3.33 20.66 -5.75
N SER A 125 -3.92 19.54 -6.11
CA SER A 125 -3.54 18.23 -5.60
C SER A 125 -2.22 17.77 -6.22
N GLY A 126 -1.41 17.05 -5.47
CA GLY A 126 -0.39 16.18 -6.07
C GLY A 126 -1.08 15.01 -6.80
N ALA A 127 -0.40 14.45 -7.80
CA ALA A 127 -0.91 13.29 -8.54
C ALA A 127 -1.06 12.09 -7.58
N MET A 128 -2.23 11.47 -7.57
CA MET A 128 -2.47 10.23 -6.84
C MET A 128 -1.71 9.10 -7.54
N PRO A 129 -0.81 8.38 -6.86
CA PRO A 129 -0.06 7.30 -7.47
C PRO A 129 -0.99 6.21 -8.02
N ALA A 130 -0.58 5.59 -9.12
CA ALA A 130 -1.24 4.39 -9.60
C ALA A 130 -1.05 3.23 -8.60
N SER A 131 -2.06 2.38 -8.47
CA SER A 131 -1.99 1.12 -7.73
C SER A 131 -1.94 -0.06 -8.69
N TYR A 132 -1.32 -1.14 -8.25
CA TYR A 132 -1.10 -2.35 -9.04
C TYR A 132 -1.62 -3.56 -8.27
N THR A 133 -2.45 -4.37 -8.91
CA THR A 133 -3.04 -5.57 -8.31
C THR A 133 -2.82 -6.74 -9.25
N GLU A 134 -2.36 -7.87 -8.73
CA GLU A 134 -2.28 -9.10 -9.51
C GLU A 134 -3.69 -9.63 -9.80
N LYS A 135 -4.05 -9.77 -11.07
CA LYS A 135 -5.30 -10.41 -11.52
C LYS A 135 -5.19 -11.93 -11.49
N SER A 136 -4.07 -12.42 -12.02
CA SER A 136 -3.79 -13.84 -12.16
C SER A 136 -2.30 -14.06 -12.37
N ARG A 137 -1.86 -15.31 -12.19
CA ARG A 137 -0.52 -15.75 -12.57
C ARG A 137 -0.62 -17.05 -13.37
N THR A 138 0.18 -17.15 -14.42
CA THR A 138 0.24 -18.33 -15.31
C THR A 138 1.60 -18.98 -15.14
N GLN A 139 1.62 -20.27 -14.77
CA GLN A 139 2.87 -21.00 -14.59
C GLN A 139 3.56 -21.19 -15.94
N VAL A 140 4.85 -20.87 -15.99
CA VAL A 140 5.70 -21.16 -17.14
C VAL A 140 6.17 -22.62 -17.04
N SER A 141 5.91 -23.39 -18.09
CA SER A 141 6.36 -24.79 -18.18
C SER A 141 7.86 -24.84 -18.43
N LEU A 142 8.63 -25.21 -17.41
CA LEU A 142 10.07 -25.34 -17.48
C LEU A 142 10.49 -26.76 -17.89
N ILE A 143 11.66 -26.88 -18.53
CA ILE A 143 12.34 -28.16 -18.80
C ILE A 143 13.75 -28.14 -18.22
N VAL A 144 14.33 -29.32 -17.99
CA VAL A 144 15.65 -29.48 -17.37
C VAL A 144 16.76 -28.70 -18.10
N ASP A 145 16.73 -28.64 -19.43
CA ASP A 145 17.72 -27.93 -20.25
C ASP A 145 17.75 -26.40 -20.03
N GLN A 146 16.74 -25.86 -19.34
CA GLN A 146 16.69 -24.45 -18.96
C GLN A 146 17.33 -24.19 -17.60
N LEU A 147 17.61 -25.22 -16.80
CA LEU A 147 18.04 -25.10 -15.42
C LEU A 147 19.55 -25.25 -15.29
N SER A 148 20.16 -24.41 -14.46
CA SER A 148 21.57 -24.51 -14.09
C SER A 148 21.82 -24.02 -12.67
N CYS A 149 22.97 -24.37 -12.11
CA CYS A 149 23.43 -23.92 -10.80
C CYS A 149 24.93 -23.67 -10.85
N ASN A 150 25.43 -22.68 -10.10
CA ASN A 150 26.88 -22.42 -10.01
C ASN A 150 27.64 -23.44 -9.16
N TYR A 151 26.97 -24.11 -8.23
CA TYR A 151 27.59 -25.04 -7.29
C TYR A 151 26.68 -26.24 -6.97
N PRO A 152 26.23 -27.02 -7.98
CA PRO A 152 25.38 -28.19 -7.75
C PRO A 152 26.17 -29.30 -7.05
N ASP A 153 25.50 -30.06 -6.19
CA ASP A 153 26.07 -31.29 -5.66
C ASP A 153 26.21 -32.35 -6.77
N ALA A 154 27.33 -33.08 -6.80
CA ALA A 154 27.58 -34.08 -7.83
C ALA A 154 26.66 -35.32 -7.74
N SER A 155 26.11 -35.59 -6.55
CA SER A 155 25.29 -36.76 -6.24
C SER A 155 23.86 -36.43 -5.84
N GLU A 156 23.55 -35.16 -5.56
CA GLU A 156 22.24 -34.68 -5.12
C GLU A 156 21.76 -33.38 -5.82
N GLY A 157 22.56 -32.83 -6.75
CA GLY A 157 22.24 -31.62 -7.52
C GLY A 157 21.40 -31.90 -8.77
N TYR A 158 20.36 -32.71 -8.64
CA TYR A 158 19.53 -33.17 -9.75
C TYR A 158 18.49 -32.10 -10.17
N PHE A 159 18.61 -31.58 -11.40
CA PHE A 159 17.73 -30.51 -11.90
C PHE A 159 16.31 -30.96 -12.22
N ASP A 160 16.10 -32.23 -12.59
CA ASP A 160 14.75 -32.78 -12.81
C ASP A 160 13.89 -32.65 -11.55
N ARG A 161 14.50 -32.75 -10.37
CA ARG A 161 13.80 -32.64 -9.08
C ARG A 161 13.28 -31.26 -8.76
N LEU A 162 13.76 -30.22 -9.45
CA LEU A 162 13.23 -28.88 -9.27
C LEU A 162 11.85 -28.69 -9.92
N ILE A 163 11.47 -29.57 -10.85
CA ILE A 163 10.30 -29.38 -11.73
C ILE A 163 9.56 -30.69 -12.00
N ASP A 164 9.68 -31.69 -11.12
CA ASP A 164 9.05 -33.00 -11.31
C ASP A 164 7.64 -33.10 -10.73
N GLY A 165 7.12 -32.00 -10.18
CA GLY A 165 5.82 -31.91 -9.53
C GLY A 165 5.76 -32.60 -8.17
N LYS A 166 6.90 -33.01 -7.59
CA LYS A 166 6.95 -33.70 -6.30
C LYS A 166 7.63 -32.85 -5.24
N THR A 167 6.92 -32.57 -4.17
CA THR A 167 7.41 -31.73 -3.07
C THR A 167 7.83 -32.53 -1.83
N ALA A 168 7.69 -33.85 -1.88
CA ALA A 168 7.98 -34.78 -0.78
C ALA A 168 9.26 -35.59 -1.06
N ASP A 169 9.84 -36.15 0.01
CA ASP A 169 11.01 -37.03 -0.08
C ASP A 169 10.71 -38.23 -1.01
N PRO A 170 11.65 -38.65 -1.88
CA PRO A 170 13.04 -38.19 -2.00
C PRO A 170 13.29 -37.15 -3.10
N SER A 171 12.30 -36.33 -3.47
CA SER A 171 12.49 -35.29 -4.52
C SER A 171 13.08 -34.01 -3.92
N PHE A 172 14.32 -33.68 -4.30
CA PHE A 172 14.97 -32.42 -3.94
C PHE A 172 16.19 -32.14 -4.82
N PHE A 173 16.61 -30.88 -4.81
CA PHE A 173 17.90 -30.41 -5.31
C PHE A 173 18.79 -29.97 -4.13
N HIS A 174 20.09 -30.26 -4.23
CA HIS A 174 21.08 -29.84 -3.27
C HIS A 174 22.27 -29.16 -3.95
N THR A 175 22.72 -28.03 -3.40
CA THR A 175 24.04 -27.45 -3.74
C THR A 175 25.16 -28.21 -3.03
N ASN A 176 26.38 -28.22 -3.56
CA ASN A 176 27.43 -29.08 -3.02
C ASN A 176 27.70 -28.82 -1.53
N TRP A 177 27.50 -29.84 -0.70
CA TRP A 177 27.74 -29.82 0.75
C TRP A 177 29.00 -30.59 1.15
N HIS A 178 29.64 -31.28 0.21
CA HIS A 178 30.91 -31.97 0.44
C HIS A 178 32.08 -30.99 0.55
N SER A 179 33.15 -31.46 1.19
CA SER A 179 34.40 -30.68 1.31
C SER A 179 35.19 -30.68 0.00
N PRO A 180 35.74 -29.54 -0.45
CA PRO A 180 35.63 -28.22 0.19
C PRO A 180 34.31 -27.50 -0.13
N GLN A 181 33.70 -26.93 0.90
CA GLN A 181 32.53 -26.06 0.74
C GLN A 181 32.96 -24.65 0.31
N VAL A 182 32.20 -24.04 -0.59
CA VAL A 182 32.36 -22.65 -1.03
C VAL A 182 31.28 -21.81 -0.35
N ASP A 183 31.62 -20.60 0.09
CA ASP A 183 30.64 -19.71 0.74
C ASP A 183 29.51 -19.32 -0.23
N LEU A 184 28.31 -19.14 0.34
CA LEU A 184 27.20 -18.49 -0.36
C LEU A 184 27.65 -17.10 -0.86
N PRO A 185 27.13 -16.61 -2.00
CA PRO A 185 25.89 -17.04 -2.62
C PRO A 185 26.00 -18.21 -3.61
N HIS A 186 24.95 -19.01 -3.65
CA HIS A 186 24.72 -20.04 -4.66
C HIS A 186 23.37 -19.79 -5.32
N TYR A 187 23.23 -20.09 -6.61
CA TYR A 187 22.00 -19.78 -7.35
C TYR A 187 21.48 -20.97 -8.14
N ILE A 188 20.16 -21.00 -8.31
CA ILE A 188 19.50 -21.69 -9.40
C ILE A 188 19.16 -20.65 -10.47
N GLN A 189 19.54 -20.94 -11.71
CA GLN A 189 19.30 -20.10 -12.87
C GLN A 189 18.35 -20.80 -13.83
N ILE A 190 17.44 -20.02 -14.42
CA ILE A 190 16.49 -20.43 -15.44
C ILE A 190 16.78 -19.61 -16.71
N ASP A 191 17.08 -20.29 -17.82
CA ASP A 191 17.07 -19.73 -19.17
C ASP A 191 15.69 -19.94 -19.79
N LEU A 192 14.87 -18.89 -19.76
CA LEU A 192 13.45 -18.93 -20.13
C LEU A 192 13.26 -19.10 -21.65
N LYS A 193 14.31 -18.92 -22.46
CA LYS A 193 14.31 -18.99 -23.95
C LYS A 193 13.47 -17.93 -24.66
N GLU A 194 12.46 -17.37 -24.00
CA GLU A 194 11.65 -16.24 -24.47
C GLU A 194 11.63 -15.08 -23.48
N GLU A 195 11.03 -13.96 -23.89
CA GLU A 195 10.98 -12.75 -23.06
C GLU A 195 9.79 -12.79 -22.09
N HIS A 196 10.08 -12.56 -20.81
CA HIS A 196 9.11 -12.38 -19.73
C HIS A 196 9.24 -10.98 -19.10
N GLU A 197 8.25 -10.51 -18.34
CA GLU A 197 8.24 -9.16 -17.76
C GLU A 197 7.82 -9.14 -16.28
N ASN A 198 6.52 -9.22 -15.99
CA ASN A 198 6.04 -9.27 -14.62
C ASN A 198 5.97 -10.73 -14.19
N PHE A 199 6.50 -11.07 -13.03
CA PHE A 199 6.62 -12.46 -12.63
C PHE A 199 6.38 -12.67 -11.14
N ALA A 200 6.16 -13.93 -10.77
CA ALA A 200 6.24 -14.40 -9.38
C ALA A 200 7.05 -15.69 -9.32
N PHE A 201 7.63 -15.98 -8.15
CA PHE A 201 8.43 -17.17 -7.91
C PHE A 201 7.92 -17.93 -6.70
N GLU A 202 7.83 -19.25 -6.83
CA GLU A 202 7.51 -20.14 -5.75
C GLU A 202 8.59 -21.21 -5.61
N TYR A 203 8.79 -21.69 -4.38
CA TYR A 203 9.55 -22.91 -4.15
C TYR A 203 9.01 -23.66 -2.95
N TYR A 204 9.30 -24.96 -2.88
CA TYR A 204 9.09 -25.77 -1.69
C TYR A 204 10.42 -26.00 -0.99
N THR A 205 10.46 -25.84 0.32
CA THR A 205 11.57 -26.36 1.12
C THR A 205 11.61 -27.89 1.01
N ARG A 206 12.80 -28.51 1.03
CA ARG A 206 12.93 -29.97 1.05
C ARG A 206 12.10 -30.62 2.15
N ASP A 207 11.54 -31.79 1.88
CA ASP A 207 10.93 -32.64 2.89
C ASP A 207 12.01 -33.47 3.60
N THR A 208 12.51 -33.02 4.75
CA THR A 208 13.67 -33.62 5.43
C THR A 208 13.57 -33.54 6.94
N GLY A 209 14.28 -34.42 7.65
CA GLY A 209 14.33 -34.46 9.10
C GLY A 209 15.36 -33.52 9.75
N ASN A 210 16.29 -32.96 8.97
CA ASN A 210 17.25 -31.95 9.45
C ASN A 210 16.64 -30.53 9.48
N THR A 211 17.36 -29.61 10.12
CA THR A 211 16.96 -28.20 10.28
C THR A 211 17.90 -27.21 9.59
N ASP A 212 18.92 -27.71 8.89
CA ASP A 212 19.97 -26.91 8.26
C ASP A 212 19.82 -26.83 6.73
N GLY A 213 20.45 -25.82 6.09
CA GLY A 213 20.47 -25.70 4.63
C GLY A 213 19.15 -25.24 3.99
N PHE A 214 18.15 -24.80 4.76
CA PHE A 214 17.00 -24.10 4.19
C PHE A 214 17.39 -22.66 3.81
N PRO A 215 17.04 -22.14 2.63
CA PRO A 215 17.26 -20.73 2.31
C PRO A 215 16.60 -19.81 3.36
N THR A 216 17.34 -18.82 3.87
CA THR A 216 16.84 -17.82 4.84
C THR A 216 16.78 -16.42 4.27
N SER A 217 17.62 -16.11 3.28
CA SER A 217 17.51 -14.92 2.43
C SER A 217 18.01 -15.22 1.02
N ALA A 218 17.44 -14.52 0.04
CA ALA A 218 17.78 -14.68 -1.37
C ALA A 218 17.54 -13.39 -2.14
N GLU A 219 18.10 -13.28 -3.33
CA GLU A 219 17.75 -12.26 -4.32
C GLU A 219 17.03 -12.91 -5.48
N LEU A 220 16.02 -12.22 -6.00
CA LEU A 220 15.44 -12.49 -7.30
C LEU A 220 16.17 -11.60 -8.30
N GLN A 221 16.90 -12.22 -9.22
CA GLN A 221 17.69 -11.53 -10.22
C GLN A 221 17.18 -11.84 -11.62
N ILE A 222 17.30 -10.87 -12.51
CA ILE A 222 16.96 -11.04 -13.93
C ILE A 222 18.14 -10.63 -14.82
N SER A 223 18.12 -11.13 -16.05
CA SER A 223 19.08 -10.74 -17.09
C SER A 223 18.47 -10.86 -18.48
N THR A 224 18.94 -10.01 -19.40
CA THR A 224 18.59 -10.07 -20.84
C THR A 224 19.56 -10.94 -21.64
N ASP A 225 20.79 -11.12 -21.16
CA ASP A 225 21.90 -11.77 -21.88
C ASP A 225 22.50 -12.99 -21.17
N GLY A 226 22.13 -13.23 -19.91
CA GLY A 226 22.66 -14.30 -19.08
C GLY A 226 24.03 -14.00 -18.45
N GLU A 227 24.63 -12.85 -18.78
CA GLU A 227 25.96 -12.44 -18.32
C GLU A 227 25.88 -11.31 -17.28
N HIS A 228 25.04 -10.29 -17.54
CA HIS A 228 24.85 -9.15 -16.65
C HIS A 228 23.54 -9.29 -15.89
N TRP A 229 23.63 -9.26 -14.57
CA TRP A 229 22.51 -9.55 -13.67
C TRP A 229 22.13 -8.34 -12.84
N GLU A 230 20.84 -8.19 -12.62
CA GLU A 230 20.26 -7.15 -11.79
C GLU A 230 19.35 -7.77 -10.74
N THR A 231 19.52 -7.37 -9.48
CA THR A 231 18.60 -7.72 -8.40
C THR A 231 17.33 -6.86 -8.50
N VAL A 232 16.18 -7.51 -8.66
CA VAL A 232 14.86 -6.86 -8.74
C VAL A 232 14.01 -7.07 -7.49
N SER A 233 14.39 -8.00 -6.61
CA SER A 233 13.79 -8.16 -5.29
C SER A 233 14.77 -8.84 -4.32
N THR A 234 14.68 -8.51 -3.04
CA THR A 234 15.44 -9.17 -1.97
C THR A 234 14.48 -9.79 -0.98
N LEU A 235 14.64 -11.09 -0.76
CA LEU A 235 13.81 -11.91 0.12
C LEU A 235 14.51 -12.14 1.45
N SER A 236 13.75 -12.08 2.54
CA SER A 236 14.22 -12.38 3.89
C SER A 236 13.11 -13.06 4.69
N GLY A 237 13.47 -13.75 5.78
CA GLY A 237 12.49 -14.49 6.58
C GLY A 237 11.88 -15.67 5.83
N LEU A 238 12.63 -16.26 4.89
CA LEU A 238 12.21 -17.41 4.11
C LEU A 238 11.95 -18.63 5.03
N PRO A 239 11.03 -19.53 4.65
CA PRO A 239 10.63 -20.66 5.49
C PRO A 239 11.80 -21.63 5.76
N THR A 240 11.95 -22.01 7.02
CA THR A 240 12.97 -22.96 7.50
C THR A 240 12.36 -24.23 8.09
N THR A 241 11.14 -24.55 7.67
CA THR A 241 10.41 -25.75 8.06
C THR A 241 10.29 -26.65 6.83
N ARG A 242 10.48 -27.96 7.00
CA ARG A 242 10.33 -28.95 5.91
C ARG A 242 9.00 -28.82 5.17
N GLN A 243 8.98 -29.21 3.90
CA GLN A 243 7.78 -29.30 3.05
C GLN A 243 6.85 -28.06 3.07
N THR A 244 7.42 -26.88 3.29
CA THR A 244 6.69 -25.61 3.32
C THR A 244 6.81 -24.91 1.98
N LYS A 245 5.67 -24.44 1.46
CA LYS A 245 5.63 -23.60 0.27
C LYS A 245 6.01 -22.17 0.62
N TYR A 246 6.93 -21.60 -0.14
CA TYR A 246 7.10 -20.16 -0.25
C TYR A 246 6.51 -19.68 -1.57
N ALA A 247 5.78 -18.56 -1.53
CA ALA A 247 5.34 -17.85 -2.71
C ALA A 247 5.68 -16.37 -2.56
N SER A 248 6.37 -15.81 -3.56
CA SER A 248 6.64 -14.38 -3.59
C SER A 248 5.39 -13.58 -3.95
N ASP A 249 5.39 -12.31 -3.56
CA ASP A 249 4.59 -11.29 -4.26
C ASP A 249 5.03 -11.20 -5.72
N PHE A 250 4.20 -10.59 -6.56
CA PHE A 250 4.60 -10.29 -7.94
C PHE A 250 5.69 -9.21 -7.97
N VAL A 251 6.56 -9.31 -8.96
CA VAL A 251 7.63 -8.36 -9.23
C VAL A 251 7.35 -7.70 -10.57
N MET A 252 7.46 -6.37 -10.61
CA MET A 252 7.37 -5.57 -11.83
C MET A 252 8.71 -4.89 -12.11
N PRO A 253 9.63 -5.53 -12.84
CA PRO A 253 10.93 -4.93 -13.18
C PRO A 253 10.83 -3.70 -14.08
N GLY A 254 9.67 -3.49 -14.74
CA GLY A 254 9.47 -2.42 -15.71
C GLY A 254 10.21 -2.64 -17.04
N LYS A 255 10.69 -3.88 -17.28
CA LYS A 255 11.39 -4.29 -18.49
C LYS A 255 11.32 -5.80 -18.68
N LYS A 256 11.55 -6.21 -19.92
CA LYS A 256 11.61 -7.62 -20.31
C LYS A 256 12.97 -8.26 -20.03
N PHE A 257 12.97 -9.56 -19.76
CA PHE A 257 14.17 -10.37 -19.53
C PHE A 257 14.00 -11.80 -20.05
N LYS A 258 15.10 -12.54 -20.18
CA LYS A 258 15.11 -13.94 -20.66
C LYS A 258 15.72 -14.92 -19.66
N TYR A 259 16.35 -14.40 -18.62
CA TYR A 259 17.02 -15.21 -17.61
C TYR A 259 16.57 -14.77 -16.22
N PHE A 260 16.35 -15.74 -15.35
CA PHE A 260 16.00 -15.55 -13.95
C PHE A 260 16.98 -16.29 -13.06
N ARG A 261 17.29 -15.73 -11.89
CA ARG A 261 18.11 -16.35 -10.84
C ARG A 261 17.44 -16.23 -9.49
N PHE A 262 17.31 -17.36 -8.82
CA PHE A 262 17.09 -17.44 -7.38
C PHE A 262 18.45 -17.56 -6.69
N ASN A 263 18.98 -16.43 -6.22
CA ASN A 263 20.34 -16.31 -5.68
C ASN A 263 20.31 -16.36 -4.14
N VAL A 264 20.59 -17.52 -3.55
CA VAL A 264 20.50 -17.72 -2.09
C VAL A 264 21.71 -17.10 -1.42
N LEU A 265 21.47 -16.13 -0.53
CA LEU A 265 22.50 -15.37 0.17
C LEU A 265 22.86 -16.00 1.52
N THR A 266 21.87 -16.52 2.23
CA THR A 266 22.06 -17.18 3.54
C THR A 266 21.17 -18.41 3.66
N SER A 267 21.60 -19.36 4.50
CA SER A 267 20.82 -20.56 4.81
C SER A 267 20.79 -20.85 6.31
N SER A 268 19.82 -21.66 6.73
CA SER A 268 19.60 -22.01 8.12
C SER A 268 20.82 -22.71 8.73
N LEU A 269 21.08 -22.41 10.01
CA LEU A 269 22.29 -22.80 10.75
C LEU A 269 23.61 -22.34 10.09
N ASN A 270 23.58 -21.25 9.31
CA ASN A 270 24.74 -20.65 8.65
C ASN A 270 25.49 -21.64 7.74
N LYS A 271 24.76 -22.52 7.05
CA LYS A 271 25.39 -23.44 6.10
C LYS A 271 25.81 -22.71 4.83
N LYS A 272 26.86 -23.25 4.21
CA LYS A 272 27.40 -22.76 2.94
C LYS A 272 26.68 -23.31 1.71
N TYR A 273 25.69 -24.18 1.93
CA TYR A 273 24.86 -24.82 0.93
C TYR A 273 23.39 -24.53 1.22
N PHE A 274 22.54 -24.74 0.23
CA PHE A 274 21.11 -24.88 0.41
C PHE A 274 20.54 -26.10 -0.33
N HIS A 275 19.33 -26.49 0.07
CA HIS A 275 18.50 -27.46 -0.62
C HIS A 275 17.05 -26.99 -0.72
N ILE A 276 16.36 -27.41 -1.77
CA ILE A 276 14.95 -27.13 -2.01
C ILE A 276 14.27 -28.35 -2.67
N GLY A 277 12.96 -28.46 -2.50
CA GLY A 277 12.14 -29.53 -3.03
C GLY A 277 11.78 -29.31 -4.49
N GLU A 278 11.12 -28.19 -4.81
CA GLU A 278 10.53 -27.88 -6.13
C GLU A 278 10.56 -26.36 -6.34
N ILE A 279 10.56 -25.90 -7.59
CA ILE A 279 10.38 -24.48 -7.96
C ILE A 279 9.24 -24.30 -8.95
N ALA A 280 8.66 -23.11 -8.97
CA ALA A 280 7.77 -22.68 -10.03
C ALA A 280 7.98 -21.20 -10.35
N PHE A 281 8.00 -20.89 -11.65
CA PHE A 281 8.07 -19.53 -12.18
C PHE A 281 6.75 -19.21 -12.87
N PHE A 282 6.25 -17.99 -12.69
CA PHE A 282 4.97 -17.57 -13.21
C PHE A 282 5.08 -16.22 -13.91
N ASP A 283 4.37 -16.07 -15.04
CA ASP A 283 4.02 -14.76 -15.57
C ASP A 283 2.85 -14.19 -14.77
N ALA A 284 2.99 -12.96 -14.27
CA ALA A 284 1.97 -12.28 -13.49
C ALA A 284 1.21 -11.26 -14.35
N ASP A 285 -0.11 -11.40 -14.45
CA ASP A 285 -1.00 -10.42 -15.07
C ASP A 285 -1.38 -9.35 -14.04
N ILE A 286 -0.97 -8.10 -14.30
CA ILE A 286 -1.10 -7.00 -13.36
C ILE A 286 -2.11 -5.97 -13.87
N GLU A 287 -3.14 -5.70 -13.06
CA GLU A 287 -4.02 -4.56 -13.26
C GLU A 287 -3.38 -3.28 -12.75
N LYS A 288 -3.20 -2.31 -13.64
CA LYS A 288 -2.90 -0.94 -13.25
C LYS A 288 -4.20 -0.17 -13.08
N TYR A 289 -4.45 0.34 -11.87
CA TYR A 289 -5.46 1.37 -11.62
C TYR A 289 -4.76 2.73 -11.46
N ASP A 290 -5.03 3.63 -12.40
CA ASP A 290 -4.47 4.98 -12.40
C ASP A 290 -5.59 6.00 -12.12
N PRO A 291 -5.67 6.54 -10.89
CA PRO A 291 -6.73 7.47 -10.51
C PRO A 291 -6.70 8.78 -11.31
N GLU A 292 -5.55 9.11 -11.91
CA GLU A 292 -5.37 10.32 -12.70
C GLU A 292 -5.88 10.19 -14.14
N THR A 293 -6.07 8.96 -14.64
CA THR A 293 -6.51 8.72 -16.02
C THR A 293 -7.76 7.86 -16.14
N VAL A 294 -8.17 7.15 -15.09
CA VAL A 294 -9.36 6.28 -15.13
C VAL A 294 -10.61 7.06 -15.59
N PRO A 295 -11.49 6.50 -16.44
CA PRO A 295 -12.75 7.15 -16.76
C PRO A 295 -13.56 7.45 -15.48
N LEU A 296 -14.28 8.57 -15.48
CA LEU A 296 -15.20 8.94 -14.41
C LEU A 296 -16.62 8.64 -14.89
N ASP A 297 -17.40 7.96 -14.05
CA ASP A 297 -18.84 7.76 -14.22
C ASP A 297 -19.60 9.09 -13.99
#